data_AF-A0A9E8MU92-F1
#
_entry.id   AF-A0A9E8MU92-F1
#
_cell.length_a   1.000
_cell.length_b   1.000
_cell.length_c   1.000
_cell.angle_alpha   90.00
_cell.angle_beta   90.00
_cell.angle_gamma   90.00
#
_symmetry.space_group_name_H-M   'P 1'
#
loop_
_entity.id
_entity.type
_entity.pdbx_description
1 polymer ?
#
loop_
_entity_poly.entity_id
_entity_poly.type
_entity_poly.pdbx_seq_one_letter_code
_entity_poly.pdbx_strand_id
1 'polypeptide(L)'
;MTETKFSECVLIIKKHIQPFENNLLIWKTQTDTYLRELQRYGFESIDATEELYYNDSEATVKFADLIEGDAGERIRWLFSLLSMDHLLNDFGFDIKQKMQLLNVAKTSFGKEFNKTGTLNKQVNELYSENMSNIEVFLNEEAKADMYGPLWDILKERSLKNKPVIDQLKSLAAQNILPGGLENTVLSYLHMVCNRIFLAKQRVHEMVVYDMLFKYYSKQMHTQKKTKTKVSA
;
A
#
# COMPACT_ATOMS: atom_id res chain seq x y z
N MET A 1 -11.56 -18.71 39.05
CA MET A 1 -10.92 -17.52 38.45
C MET A 1 -11.66 -17.24 37.16
N THR A 2 -12.31 -16.09 37.04
CA THR A 2 -13.00 -15.69 35.81
C THR A 2 -11.95 -15.48 34.73
N GLU A 3 -11.91 -16.36 33.73
CA GLU A 3 -11.09 -16.14 32.54
C GLU A 3 -11.51 -14.80 31.92
N THR A 4 -10.56 -13.88 31.81
CA THR A 4 -10.79 -12.63 31.10
C THR A 4 -10.92 -12.93 29.60
N LYS A 5 -11.69 -12.12 28.86
CA LYS A 5 -11.75 -12.22 27.38
C LYS A 5 -10.34 -12.25 26.74
N PHE A 6 -9.37 -11.60 27.37
CA PHE A 6 -7.97 -11.62 26.95
C PHE A 6 -7.34 -13.01 27.07
N SER A 7 -7.50 -13.69 28.20
CA SER A 7 -6.99 -15.05 28.41
C SER A 7 -7.59 -16.04 27.41
N GLU A 8 -8.88 -15.93 27.13
CA GLU A 8 -9.57 -16.74 26.13
C GLU A 8 -8.99 -16.53 24.72
N CYS A 9 -8.82 -15.28 24.29
CA CYS A 9 -8.19 -14.97 23.00
C CYS A 9 -6.78 -15.56 22.87
N VAL A 10 -5.94 -15.41 23.91
CA VAL A 10 -4.58 -15.95 23.89
C VAL A 10 -4.58 -17.48 23.79
N LEU A 11 -5.49 -18.15 24.50
CA LEU A 11 -5.62 -19.61 24.42
C LEU A 11 -6.07 -20.08 23.03
N ILE A 12 -7.02 -19.38 22.40
CA ILE A 12 -7.46 -19.67 21.04
C ILE A 12 -6.30 -19.52 20.05
N ILE A 13 -5.59 -18.38 20.10
CA ILE A 13 -4.45 -18.12 19.22
C ILE A 13 -3.38 -19.20 19.42
N LYS A 14 -3.01 -19.51 20.67
CA LYS A 14 -2.02 -20.54 20.98
C LYS A 14 -2.43 -21.90 20.44
N LYS A 15 -3.69 -22.30 20.60
CA LYS A 15 -4.22 -23.57 20.08
C LYS A 15 -4.04 -23.69 18.57
N HIS A 16 -4.32 -22.62 17.82
CA HIS A 16 -4.20 -22.62 16.36
C HIS A 16 -2.76 -22.43 15.86
N ILE A 17 -1.88 -21.78 16.65
CA ILE A 17 -0.47 -21.60 16.30
C ILE A 17 0.38 -22.83 16.65
N GLN A 18 0.02 -23.58 17.70
CA GLN A 18 0.82 -24.71 18.20
C GLN A 18 1.26 -25.73 17.12
N PRO A 19 0.43 -26.12 16.13
CA PRO A 19 0.87 -27.03 15.07
C PRO A 19 2.04 -26.47 14.25
N PHE A 20 2.08 -25.15 14.03
CA PHE A 20 3.14 -24.47 13.29
C PHE A 20 4.41 -24.28 14.13
N GLU A 21 4.29 -24.22 15.46
CA GLU A 21 5.46 -24.29 16.34
C GLU A 21 6.04 -25.72 16.37
N ASN A 22 5.18 -26.73 16.46
CA ASN A 22 5.58 -28.13 16.53
C ASN A 22 6.28 -28.62 15.25
N ASN A 23 5.90 -28.09 14.08
CA ASN A 23 6.52 -28.41 12.80
C ASN A 23 7.66 -27.44 12.41
N LEU A 24 8.06 -26.54 13.31
CA LEU A 24 9.14 -25.56 13.14
C LEU A 24 8.91 -24.50 12.06
N LEU A 25 7.68 -24.33 11.56
CA LEU A 25 7.35 -23.19 10.70
C LEU A 25 7.39 -21.86 11.48
N ILE A 26 7.01 -21.90 12.75
CA ILE A 26 7.12 -20.79 13.69
C ILE A 26 8.08 -21.20 14.81
N TRP A 27 9.12 -20.39 15.05
CA TRP A 27 10.10 -20.71 16.09
C TRP A 27 9.56 -20.48 17.52
N LYS A 28 8.87 -19.36 17.75
CA LYS A 28 8.32 -19.00 19.06
C LYS A 28 7.23 -17.92 18.92
N THR A 29 6.15 -18.05 19.70
CA THR A 29 5.20 -16.96 19.97
C THR A 29 5.43 -16.29 21.33
N GLN A 30 5.16 -14.99 21.41
CA GLN A 30 5.21 -14.22 22.65
C GLN A 30 4.17 -13.09 22.65
N THR A 31 3.63 -12.78 23.82
CA THR A 31 2.78 -11.60 24.04
C THR A 31 3.67 -10.39 24.32
N ASP A 32 3.31 -9.23 23.79
CA ASP A 32 4.03 -7.98 24.03
C ASP A 32 3.05 -6.80 24.18
N THR A 33 3.56 -5.64 24.59
CA THR A 33 2.80 -4.41 24.73
C THR A 33 2.76 -3.67 23.40
N TYR A 34 1.56 -3.46 22.87
CA TYR A 34 1.38 -2.61 21.70
C TYR A 34 1.45 -1.13 22.09
N LEU A 35 2.47 -0.42 21.59
CA LEU A 35 2.61 1.02 21.74
C LEU A 35 2.06 1.72 20.48
N ARG A 36 0.90 2.36 20.61
CA ARG A 36 0.26 3.10 19.51
C ARG A 36 1.14 4.27 19.07
N GLU A 37 1.33 4.43 17.76
CA GLU A 37 2.11 5.53 17.17
C GLU A 37 1.30 6.84 17.11
N LEU A 38 0.79 7.32 18.25
CA LEU A 38 -0.09 8.50 18.34
C LEU A 38 0.57 9.77 17.77
N GLN A 39 1.89 9.87 17.86
CA GLN A 39 2.64 10.99 17.28
C GLN A 39 2.54 11.03 15.74
N ARG A 40 2.37 9.87 15.10
CA ARG A 40 2.24 9.75 13.65
C ARG A 40 0.80 9.88 13.20
N TYR A 41 -0.13 9.21 13.89
CA TYR A 41 -1.52 9.09 13.43
C TYR A 41 -2.52 9.95 14.17
N GLY A 42 -2.17 10.62 15.27
CA GLY A 42 -3.07 11.46 16.06
C GLY A 42 -3.95 10.66 17.02
N PHE A 43 -4.33 11.27 18.15
CA PHE A 43 -5.14 10.60 19.17
C PHE A 43 -6.59 10.39 18.71
N GLU A 44 -7.14 11.32 17.96
CA GLU A 44 -8.53 11.30 17.48
C GLU A 44 -8.71 10.41 16.25
N SER A 45 -7.63 10.11 15.54
CA SER A 45 -7.63 9.35 14.27
C SER A 45 -7.06 7.95 14.38
N ILE A 46 -6.42 7.58 15.50
CA ILE A 46 -5.73 6.29 15.63
C ILE A 46 -6.69 5.10 15.49
N ASP A 47 -7.93 5.19 15.98
CA ASP A 47 -8.92 4.11 15.83
C ASP A 47 -9.28 3.92 14.35
N ALA A 48 -9.46 5.02 13.60
CA ALA A 48 -9.69 4.98 12.16
C ALA A 48 -8.46 4.45 11.40
N THR A 49 -7.24 4.80 11.82
CA THR A 49 -6.02 4.21 11.27
C THR A 49 -5.96 2.70 11.48
N GLU A 50 -6.31 2.21 12.67
CA GLU A 50 -6.32 0.78 12.98
C GLU A 50 -7.38 0.01 12.18
N GLU A 51 -8.55 0.61 11.95
CA GLU A 51 -9.58 0.03 11.06
C GLU A 51 -9.11 -0.03 9.60
N LEU A 52 -8.45 1.03 9.10
CA LEU A 52 -7.83 1.02 7.78
C LEU A 52 -6.77 -0.08 7.67
N TYR A 53 -5.97 -0.28 8.72
CA TYR A 53 -4.94 -1.32 8.80
C TYR A 53 -5.51 -2.72 8.90
N TYR A 54 -6.65 -2.89 9.56
CA TYR A 54 -7.39 -4.13 9.55
C TYR A 54 -7.83 -4.49 8.13
N ASN A 55 -8.51 -3.56 7.44
CA ASN A 55 -8.99 -3.78 6.06
C ASN A 55 -7.84 -4.11 5.09
N ASP A 56 -6.70 -3.41 5.20
CA ASP A 56 -5.52 -3.66 4.37
C ASP A 56 -4.84 -5.00 4.70
N SER A 57 -4.87 -5.41 5.97
CA SER A 57 -4.35 -6.72 6.39
C SER A 57 -5.22 -7.86 5.86
N GLU A 58 -6.55 -7.75 5.93
CA GLU A 58 -7.46 -8.73 5.33
C GLU A 58 -7.23 -8.87 3.82
N ALA A 59 -7.11 -7.74 3.11
CA ALA A 59 -6.82 -7.73 1.68
C ALA A 59 -5.47 -8.39 1.35
N THR A 60 -4.44 -8.13 2.17
CA THR A 60 -3.11 -8.72 1.96
C THR A 60 -3.11 -10.23 2.19
N VAL A 61 -3.84 -10.74 3.19
CA VAL A 61 -3.95 -12.18 3.42
C VAL A 61 -4.65 -12.87 2.24
N LYS A 62 -5.78 -12.32 1.78
CA LYS A 62 -6.48 -12.82 0.57
C LYS A 62 -5.58 -12.82 -0.65
N PHE A 63 -4.75 -11.78 -0.80
CA PHE A 63 -3.76 -11.72 -1.87
C PHE A 63 -2.69 -12.80 -1.74
N ALA A 64 -2.16 -13.02 -0.53
CA ALA A 64 -1.12 -14.01 -0.28
C ALA A 64 -1.57 -15.43 -0.65
N ASP A 65 -2.85 -15.75 -0.47
CA ASP A 65 -3.45 -17.04 -0.86
C ASP A 65 -3.50 -17.27 -2.38
N LEU A 66 -3.37 -16.21 -3.19
CA LEU A 66 -3.44 -16.28 -4.66
C LEU A 66 -2.07 -16.43 -5.34
N ILE A 67 -0.98 -16.41 -4.59
CA ILE A 67 0.36 -16.40 -5.15
C ILE A 67 1.27 -17.48 -4.55
N GLU A 68 2.10 -18.07 -5.40
CA GLU A 68 3.08 -19.09 -4.99
C GLU A 68 4.35 -19.00 -5.84
N GLY A 69 5.50 -19.37 -5.25
CA GLY A 69 6.80 -19.43 -5.92
C GLY A 69 7.28 -18.11 -6.54
N ASP A 70 8.21 -18.21 -7.48
CA ASP A 70 8.85 -17.05 -8.14
C ASP A 70 7.86 -16.20 -8.96
N ALA A 71 6.83 -16.83 -9.54
CA ALA A 71 5.75 -16.12 -10.22
C ALA A 71 5.00 -15.19 -9.25
N GLY A 72 4.84 -15.62 -8.00
CA GLY A 72 4.26 -14.82 -6.93
C GLY A 72 5.02 -13.53 -6.65
N GLU A 73 6.36 -13.55 -6.66
CA GLU A 73 7.17 -12.35 -6.40
C GLU A 73 6.97 -11.26 -7.47
N ARG A 74 6.84 -11.64 -8.74
CA ARG A 74 6.50 -10.68 -9.81
C ARG A 74 5.12 -10.08 -9.57
N ILE A 75 4.16 -10.88 -9.14
CA ILE A 75 2.80 -10.42 -8.84
C ILE A 75 2.79 -9.52 -7.60
N ARG A 76 3.58 -9.78 -6.55
CA ARG A 76 3.70 -8.90 -5.36
C ARG A 76 4.02 -7.46 -5.74
N TRP A 77 4.99 -7.28 -6.63
CA TRP A 77 5.36 -5.94 -7.06
C TRP A 77 4.24 -5.24 -7.83
N LEU A 78 3.59 -5.92 -8.78
CA LEU A 78 2.45 -5.36 -9.51
C LEU A 78 1.26 -5.06 -8.59
N PHE A 79 0.97 -5.98 -7.67
CA PHE A 79 -0.09 -5.83 -6.67
C PHE A 79 0.19 -4.66 -5.73
N SER A 80 1.45 -4.40 -5.36
CA SER A 80 1.81 -3.22 -4.57
C SER A 80 1.49 -1.91 -5.29
N LEU A 81 1.75 -1.83 -6.60
CA LEU A 81 1.40 -0.65 -7.41
C LEU A 81 -0.12 -0.47 -7.46
N LEU A 82 -0.86 -1.56 -7.70
CA LEU A 82 -2.32 -1.54 -7.78
C LEU A 82 -2.96 -1.18 -6.44
N SER A 83 -2.48 -1.77 -5.36
CA SER A 83 -2.93 -1.52 -3.99
C SER A 83 -2.74 -0.04 -3.60
N MET A 84 -1.59 0.54 -3.93
CA MET A 84 -1.31 1.96 -3.72
C MET A 84 -2.17 2.87 -4.61
N ASP A 85 -2.36 2.53 -5.90
CA ASP A 85 -3.23 3.31 -6.78
C ASP A 85 -4.68 3.32 -6.27
N HIS A 86 -5.22 2.17 -5.87
CA HIS A 86 -6.53 2.06 -5.22
C HIS A 86 -6.60 2.92 -3.97
N LEU A 87 -5.61 2.84 -3.07
CA LEU A 87 -5.63 3.64 -1.85
C LEU A 87 -5.62 5.15 -2.16
N LEU A 88 -4.79 5.59 -3.11
CA LEU A 88 -4.76 6.98 -3.56
C LEU A 88 -6.10 7.41 -4.19
N ASN A 89 -6.77 6.52 -4.93
CA ASN A 89 -8.11 6.75 -5.46
C ASN A 89 -9.16 6.83 -4.35
N ASP A 90 -9.06 5.98 -3.33
CA ASP A 90 -10.00 5.93 -2.21
C ASP A 90 -10.00 7.27 -1.44
N PHE A 91 -8.82 7.88 -1.23
CA PHE A 91 -8.70 9.22 -0.65
C PHE A 91 -9.23 10.34 -1.57
N GLY A 92 -9.45 10.04 -2.84
CA GLY A 92 -9.96 10.96 -3.86
C GLY A 92 -8.90 11.89 -4.43
N PHE A 93 -7.62 11.48 -4.40
CA PHE A 93 -6.55 12.30 -4.98
C PHE A 93 -6.59 12.28 -6.50
N ASP A 94 -6.56 13.47 -7.11
CA ASP A 94 -6.37 13.60 -8.54
C ASP A 94 -4.92 13.28 -8.97
N ILE A 95 -4.69 13.15 -10.28
CA ILE A 95 -3.37 12.80 -10.82
C ILE A 95 -2.28 13.78 -10.37
N LYS A 96 -2.57 15.07 -10.23
CA LYS A 96 -1.58 16.06 -9.80
C LYS A 96 -1.23 15.86 -8.33
N GLN A 97 -2.22 15.64 -7.47
CA GLN A 97 -2.04 15.37 -6.05
C GLN A 97 -1.24 14.08 -5.83
N LYS A 98 -1.60 13.00 -6.55
CA LYS A 98 -0.85 11.74 -6.54
C LYS A 98 0.61 11.95 -6.92
N MET A 99 0.87 12.70 -7.99
CA MET A 99 2.24 13.01 -8.42
C MET A 99 3.01 13.85 -7.40
N GLN A 100 2.38 14.84 -6.76
CA GLN A 100 3.01 15.65 -5.72
C GLN A 100 3.42 14.77 -4.53
N LEU A 101 2.50 13.94 -4.05
CA LEU A 101 2.73 13.01 -2.95
C LEU A 101 3.92 12.06 -3.24
N LEU A 102 3.89 11.41 -4.39
CA LEU A 102 4.93 10.46 -4.80
C LEU A 102 6.26 11.15 -5.11
N ASN A 103 6.25 12.41 -5.53
CA ASN A 103 7.48 13.19 -5.71
C ASN A 103 8.18 13.47 -4.38
N VAL A 104 7.41 13.79 -3.32
CA VAL A 104 7.95 13.94 -1.96
C VAL A 104 8.57 12.62 -1.50
N ALA A 105 7.83 11.53 -1.60
CA ALA A 105 8.29 10.20 -1.19
C ALA A 105 9.56 9.76 -1.94
N LYS A 106 9.55 9.78 -3.28
CA LYS A 106 10.69 9.33 -4.09
C LYS A 106 11.93 10.21 -3.89
N THR A 107 11.75 11.52 -3.64
CA THR A 107 12.87 12.44 -3.39
C THR A 107 13.50 12.17 -2.03
N SER A 108 12.69 11.90 -1.00
CA SER A 108 13.18 11.50 0.32
C SER A 108 14.02 10.22 0.23
N PHE A 109 13.48 9.19 -0.41
CA PHE A 109 14.20 7.93 -0.62
C PHE A 109 15.43 8.08 -1.53
N GLY A 110 15.37 8.97 -2.52
CA GLY A 110 16.51 9.28 -3.37
C GLY A 110 17.69 9.85 -2.58
N LYS A 111 17.42 10.65 -1.54
CA LYS A 111 18.46 11.14 -0.61
C LYS A 111 18.96 10.02 0.30
N GLU A 112 18.04 9.25 0.89
CA GLU A 112 18.37 8.14 1.80
C GLU A 112 19.28 7.09 1.16
N PHE A 113 18.97 6.67 -0.06
CA PHE A 113 19.73 5.65 -0.78
C PHE A 113 20.84 6.22 -1.68
N ASN A 114 21.10 7.53 -1.60
CA ASN A 114 22.01 8.25 -2.50
C ASN A 114 21.80 7.84 -3.98
N LYS A 115 20.54 7.85 -4.43
CA LYS A 115 20.10 7.40 -5.75
C LYS A 115 20.64 8.34 -6.84
N THR A 116 21.90 8.13 -7.20
CA THR A 116 22.64 8.89 -8.21
C THR A 116 23.31 7.92 -9.19
N GLY A 117 23.68 8.43 -10.38
CA GLY A 117 24.38 7.65 -11.40
C GLY A 117 23.69 6.31 -11.72
N THR A 118 24.39 5.22 -11.41
CA THR A 118 24.01 3.83 -11.75
C THR A 118 22.67 3.41 -11.18
N LEU A 119 22.37 3.70 -9.91
CA LEU A 119 21.12 3.24 -9.28
C LEU A 119 19.89 3.94 -9.91
N ASN A 120 20.02 5.23 -10.24
CA ASN A 120 18.96 5.93 -10.96
C ASN A 120 18.75 5.35 -12.36
N LYS A 121 19.84 4.98 -13.05
CA LYS A 121 19.80 4.33 -14.36
C LYS A 121 19.07 2.98 -14.29
N GLN A 122 19.41 2.13 -13.32
CA GLN A 122 18.78 0.83 -13.12
C GLN A 122 17.27 0.94 -12.87
N VAL A 123 16.83 1.90 -12.04
CA VAL A 123 15.40 2.12 -11.79
C VAL A 123 14.68 2.64 -13.05
N ASN A 124 15.36 3.42 -13.90
CA ASN A 124 14.80 3.87 -15.18
C ASN A 124 14.70 2.74 -16.21
N GLU A 125 15.73 1.89 -16.31
CA GLU A 125 15.73 0.70 -17.17
C GLU A 125 14.60 -0.24 -16.74
N LEU A 126 14.50 -0.56 -15.43
CA LEU A 126 13.44 -1.41 -14.89
C LEU A 126 12.02 -0.88 -15.21
N TYR A 127 11.81 0.43 -15.13
CA TYR A 127 10.51 1.03 -15.50
C TYR A 127 10.24 0.89 -16.98
N SER A 128 11.24 1.17 -17.82
CA SER A 128 11.10 1.14 -19.28
C SER A 128 10.75 -0.26 -19.78
N GLU A 129 11.38 -1.29 -19.19
CA GLU A 129 11.11 -2.69 -19.48
C GLU A 129 9.71 -3.14 -19.05
N ASN A 130 9.17 -2.58 -17.96
CA ASN A 130 7.89 -3.01 -17.39
C ASN A 130 6.71 -2.07 -17.68
N MET A 131 6.95 -0.93 -18.34
CA MET A 131 5.97 0.15 -18.50
C MET A 131 4.64 -0.36 -19.07
N SER A 132 4.68 -1.08 -20.19
CA SER A 132 3.45 -1.58 -20.84
C SER A 132 2.67 -2.52 -19.93
N ASN A 133 3.38 -3.33 -19.13
CA ASN A 133 2.76 -4.26 -18.20
C ASN A 133 2.10 -3.52 -17.04
N ILE A 134 2.76 -2.49 -16.49
CA ILE A 134 2.18 -1.62 -15.45
C ILE A 134 0.90 -0.96 -15.96
N GLU A 135 0.92 -0.42 -17.19
CA GLU A 135 -0.24 0.28 -17.77
C GLU A 135 -1.45 -0.62 -17.96
N VAL A 136 -1.22 -1.85 -18.43
CA VAL A 136 -2.26 -2.87 -18.56
C VAL A 136 -2.77 -3.31 -17.18
N PHE A 137 -1.87 -3.54 -16.23
CA PHE A 137 -2.21 -4.07 -14.92
C PHE A 137 -3.00 -3.06 -14.05
N LEU A 138 -2.69 -1.77 -14.17
CA LEU A 138 -3.36 -0.67 -13.46
C LEU A 138 -4.61 -0.14 -14.19
N ASN A 139 -4.99 -0.73 -15.32
CA ASN A 139 -6.21 -0.37 -16.04
C ASN A 139 -7.22 -1.51 -15.94
N GLU A 140 -8.35 -1.24 -15.29
CA GLU A 140 -9.38 -2.24 -15.04
C GLU A 140 -9.93 -2.88 -16.31
N GLU A 141 -10.08 -2.09 -17.37
CA GLU A 141 -10.66 -2.54 -18.65
C GLU A 141 -9.64 -3.30 -19.49
N ALA A 142 -8.35 -2.98 -19.35
CA ALA A 142 -7.28 -3.57 -20.14
C ALA A 142 -6.62 -4.80 -19.47
N LYS A 143 -6.80 -4.99 -18.16
CA LYS A 143 -6.18 -6.10 -17.42
C LYS A 143 -6.56 -7.45 -18.02
N ALA A 144 -5.65 -8.42 -17.94
CA ALA A 144 -5.98 -9.80 -18.26
C ALA A 144 -6.98 -10.36 -17.22
N ASP A 145 -7.93 -11.19 -17.66
CA ASP A 145 -8.97 -11.77 -16.80
C ASP A 145 -8.41 -12.53 -15.59
N MET A 146 -7.25 -13.16 -15.74
CA MET A 146 -6.55 -13.86 -14.64
C MET A 146 -6.19 -12.94 -13.46
N TYR A 147 -6.13 -11.63 -13.65
CA TYR A 147 -5.87 -10.65 -12.60
C TYR A 147 -7.16 -10.05 -12.00
N GLY A 148 -8.34 -10.44 -12.50
CA GLY A 148 -9.65 -10.04 -11.95
C GLY A 148 -9.76 -10.21 -10.43
N PRO A 149 -9.39 -11.38 -9.86
CA PRO A 149 -9.45 -11.59 -8.41
C PRO A 149 -8.63 -10.58 -7.59
N LEU A 150 -7.50 -10.10 -8.11
CA LEU A 150 -6.66 -9.10 -7.45
C LEU A 150 -7.37 -7.73 -7.36
N TRP A 151 -8.09 -7.36 -8.41
CA TRP A 151 -8.92 -6.15 -8.44
C TRP A 151 -10.11 -6.28 -7.50
N ASP A 152 -10.75 -7.43 -7.45
CA ASP A 152 -11.91 -7.66 -6.59
C ASP A 152 -11.54 -7.55 -5.10
N ILE A 153 -10.39 -8.10 -4.69
CA ILE A 153 -9.85 -7.92 -3.34
C ILE A 153 -9.71 -6.44 -2.98
N LEU A 154 -9.12 -5.64 -3.89
CA LEU A 154 -8.87 -4.23 -3.63
C LEU A 154 -10.14 -3.39 -3.70
N LYS A 155 -11.12 -3.74 -4.54
CA LYS A 155 -12.45 -3.12 -4.55
C LYS A 155 -13.20 -3.39 -3.25
N GLU A 156 -13.16 -4.62 -2.74
CA GLU A 156 -13.73 -4.95 -1.43
C GLU A 156 -13.09 -4.11 -0.32
N ARG A 157 -11.75 -4.03 -0.32
CA ARG A 157 -11.01 -3.17 0.61
C ARG A 157 -11.42 -1.70 0.49
N SER A 158 -11.50 -1.17 -0.74
CA SER A 158 -11.93 0.21 -1.02
C SER A 158 -13.33 0.51 -0.48
N LEU A 159 -14.27 -0.43 -0.62
CA LEU A 159 -15.62 -0.31 -0.06
C LEU A 159 -15.60 -0.24 1.48
N LYS A 160 -14.83 -1.12 2.13
CA LYS A 160 -14.65 -1.11 3.60
C LYS A 160 -13.92 0.15 4.10
N ASN A 161 -12.98 0.67 3.31
CA ASN A 161 -12.22 1.87 3.66
C ASN A 161 -13.04 3.16 3.55
N LYS A 162 -14.11 3.19 2.75
CA LYS A 162 -14.90 4.40 2.49
C LYS A 162 -15.31 5.17 3.77
N PRO A 163 -16.03 4.58 4.75
CA PRO A 163 -16.42 5.30 5.97
C PRO A 163 -15.22 5.81 6.77
N VAL A 164 -14.16 5.00 6.87
CA VAL A 164 -12.93 5.33 7.60
C VAL A 164 -12.20 6.50 6.95
N ILE A 165 -12.12 6.52 5.62
CA ILE A 165 -11.49 7.60 4.85
C ILE A 165 -12.29 8.89 4.96
N ASP A 166 -13.63 8.83 4.93
CA ASP A 166 -14.47 10.01 5.12
C ASP A 166 -14.24 10.63 6.52
N GLN A 167 -14.10 9.81 7.56
CA GLN A 167 -13.70 10.25 8.90
C GLN A 167 -12.31 10.90 8.90
N LEU A 168 -11.30 10.24 8.33
CA LEU A 168 -9.93 10.76 8.27
C LEU A 168 -9.86 12.10 7.52
N LYS A 169 -10.61 12.25 6.42
CA LYS A 169 -10.71 13.50 5.66
C LYS A 169 -11.39 14.61 6.46
N SER A 170 -12.43 14.28 7.23
CA SER A 170 -13.07 15.22 8.17
C SER A 170 -12.09 15.71 9.24
N LEU A 171 -11.32 14.81 9.85
CA LEU A 171 -10.29 15.16 10.84
C LEU A 171 -9.18 16.01 10.21
N ALA A 172 -8.77 15.70 8.97
CA ALA A 172 -7.81 16.50 8.23
C ALA A 172 -8.30 17.93 7.97
N ALA A 173 -9.57 18.09 7.57
CA ALA A 173 -10.19 19.40 7.34
C ALA A 173 -10.25 20.27 8.61
N GLN A 174 -10.26 19.63 9.78
CA GLN A 174 -10.20 20.27 11.09
C GLN A 174 -8.75 20.51 11.58
N ASN A 175 -7.74 20.18 10.78
CA ASN A 175 -6.31 20.23 11.14
C ASN A 175 -5.93 19.36 12.36
N ILE A 176 -6.65 18.26 12.56
CA ILE A 176 -6.40 17.33 13.69
C ILE A 176 -5.31 16.30 13.34
N LEU A 177 -5.21 15.89 12.07
CA LEU A 177 -4.20 14.91 11.64
C LEU A 177 -2.76 15.48 11.76
N PRO A 178 -1.84 14.78 12.45
CA PRO A 178 -0.45 15.20 12.50
C PRO A 178 0.21 15.30 11.11
N GLY A 179 0.62 16.51 10.73
CA GLY A 179 1.23 16.76 9.42
C GLY A 179 0.25 16.74 8.24
N GLY A 180 -1.06 16.68 8.49
CA GLY A 180 -2.10 16.73 7.46
C GLY A 180 -2.39 15.40 6.77
N LEU A 181 -3.31 15.44 5.80
CA LEU A 181 -3.82 14.25 5.11
C LEU A 181 -2.71 13.59 4.28
N GLU A 182 -1.92 14.38 3.55
CA GLU A 182 -0.86 13.90 2.66
C GLU A 182 0.21 13.11 3.43
N ASN A 183 0.68 13.65 4.57
CA ASN A 183 1.66 12.96 5.42
C ASN A 183 1.11 11.66 6.00
N THR A 184 -0.17 11.68 6.38
CA THR A 184 -0.87 10.50 6.88
C THR A 184 -1.01 9.43 5.80
N VAL A 185 -1.38 9.81 4.57
CA VAL A 185 -1.49 8.85 3.45
C VAL A 185 -0.13 8.28 3.05
N LEU A 186 0.95 9.07 3.08
CA LEU A 186 2.31 8.55 2.88
C LEU A 186 2.64 7.44 3.89
N SER A 187 2.23 7.61 5.15
CA SER A 187 2.40 6.60 6.18
C SER A 187 1.58 5.33 5.89
N TYR A 188 0.42 5.44 5.24
CA TYR A 188 -0.38 4.30 4.83
C TYR A 188 0.23 3.56 3.63
N LEU A 189 0.73 4.29 2.63
CA LEU A 189 1.45 3.69 1.50
C LEU A 189 2.70 2.93 1.98
N HIS A 190 3.44 3.48 2.95
CA HIS A 190 4.56 2.78 3.58
C HIS A 190 4.12 1.41 4.15
N MET A 191 2.98 1.38 4.85
CA MET A 191 2.47 0.14 5.43
C MET A 191 1.99 -0.87 4.38
N VAL A 192 1.49 -0.42 3.23
CA VAL A 192 1.20 -1.32 2.08
C VAL A 192 2.48 -2.06 1.65
N CYS A 193 3.61 -1.36 1.53
CA CYS A 193 4.90 -2.01 1.24
C CYS A 193 5.32 -3.00 2.33
N ASN A 194 5.17 -2.63 3.61
CA ASN A 194 5.55 -3.49 4.72
C ASN A 194 4.76 -4.81 4.77
N ARG A 195 3.49 -4.78 4.37
CA ARG A 195 2.64 -5.98 4.36
C ARG A 195 2.86 -6.88 3.14
N ILE A 196 3.13 -6.29 1.96
CA ILE A 196 3.21 -7.05 0.71
C ILE A 196 4.59 -7.71 0.51
N PHE A 197 5.68 -7.02 0.85
CA PHE A 197 7.04 -7.47 0.57
C PHE A 197 7.64 -8.24 1.75
N LEU A 198 8.23 -9.41 1.46
CA LEU A 198 8.79 -10.30 2.49
C LEU A 198 10.16 -9.84 3.01
N ALA A 199 10.95 -9.17 2.18
CA ALA A 199 12.27 -8.68 2.54
C ALA A 199 12.59 -7.39 1.79
N LYS A 200 13.58 -6.63 2.29
CA LYS A 200 14.08 -5.39 1.67
C LYS A 200 12.97 -4.37 1.37
N GLN A 201 11.97 -4.27 2.26
CA GLN A 201 10.76 -3.47 2.10
C GLN A 201 11.07 -2.03 1.66
N ARG A 202 12.05 -1.38 2.31
CA ARG A 202 12.47 0.01 1.97
C ARG A 202 13.00 0.16 0.54
N VAL A 203 13.72 -0.85 0.02
CA VAL A 203 14.24 -0.83 -1.36
C VAL A 203 13.07 -0.98 -2.34
N HIS A 204 12.16 -1.91 -2.07
CA HIS A 204 10.95 -2.08 -2.89
C HIS A 204 10.09 -0.82 -2.87
N GLU A 205 9.88 -0.22 -1.70
CA GLU A 205 9.13 1.02 -1.53
C GLU A 205 9.69 2.17 -2.39
N MET A 206 11.01 2.39 -2.35
CA MET A 206 11.67 3.37 -3.22
C MET A 206 11.35 3.12 -4.71
N VAL A 207 11.42 1.87 -5.16
CA VAL A 207 11.15 1.50 -6.55
C VAL A 207 9.68 1.73 -6.90
N VAL A 208 8.75 1.26 -6.06
CA VAL A 208 7.30 1.37 -6.27
C VAL A 208 6.87 2.83 -6.37
N TYR A 209 7.35 3.72 -5.49
CA TYR A 209 7.05 5.15 -5.59
C TYR A 209 7.56 5.79 -6.89
N ASP A 210 8.75 5.43 -7.33
CA ASP A 210 9.32 5.96 -8.58
C ASP A 210 8.50 5.49 -9.80
N MET A 211 8.04 4.23 -9.78
CA MET A 211 7.25 3.62 -10.85
C MET A 211 5.86 4.26 -10.96
N LEU A 212 5.14 4.42 -9.83
CA LEU A 212 3.85 5.12 -9.83
C LEU A 212 3.99 6.59 -10.25
N PHE A 213 5.05 7.27 -9.78
CA PHE A 213 5.29 8.66 -10.20
C PHE A 213 5.45 8.78 -11.72
N LYS A 214 6.23 7.87 -12.34
CA LYS A 214 6.42 7.84 -13.79
C LYS A 214 5.15 7.46 -14.55
N TYR A 215 4.40 6.50 -14.02
CA TYR A 215 3.10 6.09 -14.57
C TYR A 215 2.13 7.29 -14.65
N TYR A 216 1.90 7.98 -13.53
CA TYR A 216 1.03 9.17 -13.51
C TYR A 216 1.59 10.33 -14.34
N SER A 217 2.91 10.52 -14.37
CA SER A 217 3.54 11.53 -15.22
C SER A 217 3.19 11.30 -16.69
N LYS A 218 3.28 10.06 -17.18
CA LYS A 218 2.90 9.71 -18.55
C LYS A 218 1.42 9.98 -18.80
N GLN A 219 0.52 9.56 -17.91
CA GLN A 219 -0.90 9.84 -18.05
C GLN A 219 -1.20 11.34 -18.16
N MET A 220 -0.58 12.17 -17.33
CA MET A 220 -0.76 13.61 -17.36
C MET A 220 -0.31 14.23 -18.69
N HIS A 221 0.79 13.76 -19.27
CA HIS A 221 1.25 14.21 -20.59
C HIS A 221 0.30 13.79 -21.72
N THR A 222 -0.24 12.58 -21.68
CA THR A 222 -1.21 12.09 -22.68
C THR A 222 -2.53 12.88 -22.59
N GLN A 223 -3.05 13.12 -21.39
CA GLN A 223 -4.28 13.91 -21.20
C GLN A 223 -4.16 15.35 -21.71
N LYS A 224 -3.00 16.00 -21.51
CA LYS A 224 -2.74 17.34 -22.06
C LYS A 224 -2.77 17.34 -23.59
N LYS A 225 -2.14 16.37 -24.24
CA LYS A 225 -2.14 16.25 -25.72
C LYS A 225 -3.54 16.03 -26.29
N THR A 226 -4.38 15.23 -25.62
CA THR A 226 -5.77 15.01 -26.04
C THR A 226 -6.61 16.28 -25.90
N LYS A 227 -6.45 17.04 -24.80
CA LYS A 227 -7.16 18.31 -24.62
C LYS A 227 -6.76 19.37 -25.65
N THR A 228 -5.48 19.50 -25.98
CA THR A 228 -5.00 20.46 -26.99
C THR A 228 -5.47 20.12 -28.41
N LYS A 229 -5.70 18.83 -28.73
CA LYS A 229 -6.23 18.41 -30.04
C LYS A 229 -7.75 18.59 -30.19
N VAL A 230 -8.50 18.62 -29.09
CA VAL A 230 -9.96 18.82 -29.12
C VAL A 230 -10.32 20.32 -29.08
N SER A 231 -9.40 21.17 -28.62
CA SER A 231 -9.57 22.63 -28.58
C SER A 231 -8.96 23.38 -29.77
N ALA A 232 -8.50 22.67 -30.80
CA ALA A 232 -7.93 23.22 -32.04
C ALA A 232 -8.79 22.76 -33.23
#